data_AF-A0AB35N498-F1
#
_entry.id   AF-A0AB35N498-F1
#
_cell.length_a   1.000
_cell.length_b   1.000
_cell.length_c   1.000
_cell.angle_alpha   90.00
_cell.angle_beta   90.00
_cell.angle_gamma   90.00
#
_symmetry.space_group_name_H-M   'P 1'
#
loop_
_entity.id
_entity.type
_entity.pdbx_description
1 polymer ?
#
loop_
_entity_poly.entity_id
_entity_poly.type
_entity_poly.pdbx_seq_one_letter_code
_entity_poly.pdbx_strand_id
1 'polypeptide(L)'
;MMKKITGLADYFRKIPAAFLVAIVTVLALILFLPEVYAKTVAVDGFREQYRLYLGPAFLLTLSFCVARIYMFFMRSYNQRKVLKAKYESLHKLTPEEKGYLLPFIEEQLNSINVGMDDGVMAGLRAKGITYCATSMGSVLDGFPFNLQPWAREYLEQNPTILNGAIGQPMTPQQKMYSRRW
;
A
#
# COMPACT_ATOMS: atom_id res chain seq x y z
N MET A 1 8.36 28.37 -7.60
CA MET A 1 8.65 28.21 -6.16
C MET A 1 8.30 26.80 -5.65
N MET A 2 7.08 26.29 -5.91
CA MET A 2 6.64 24.92 -5.54
C MET A 2 7.59 23.78 -5.97
N LYS A 3 8.06 23.76 -7.24
CA LYS A 3 8.99 22.72 -7.72
C LYS A 3 10.33 22.66 -6.97
N LYS A 4 10.83 23.81 -6.48
CA LYS A 4 12.09 23.88 -5.71
C LYS A 4 11.89 23.33 -4.29
N ILE A 5 10.74 23.62 -3.67
CA ILE A 5 10.38 23.11 -2.34
C ILE A 5 10.18 21.59 -2.37
N THR A 6 9.50 21.07 -3.40
CA THR A 6 9.32 19.61 -3.56
C THR A 6 10.65 18.90 -3.82
N GLY A 7 11.52 19.47 -4.66
CA GLY A 7 12.85 18.90 -4.93
C GLY A 7 13.75 18.85 -3.68
N LEU A 8 13.70 19.89 -2.84
CA LEU A 8 14.43 19.93 -1.58
C LEU A 8 13.89 18.87 -0.60
N ALA A 9 12.56 18.77 -0.47
CA ALA A 9 11.90 17.78 0.38
C ALA A 9 12.22 16.33 -0.06
N ASP A 10 12.28 16.08 -1.37
CA ASP A 10 12.63 14.77 -1.91
C ASP A 10 14.09 14.40 -1.65
N TYR A 11 15.00 15.38 -1.66
CA TYR A 11 16.39 15.16 -1.26
C TYR A 11 16.50 14.74 0.21
N PHE A 12 15.83 15.46 1.11
CA PHE A 12 15.77 15.09 2.54
C PHE A 12 15.09 13.74 2.78
N ARG A 13 14.16 13.33 1.91
CA ARG A 13 13.55 11.98 1.95
C ARG A 13 14.52 10.85 1.56
N LYS A 14 15.51 11.13 0.73
CA LYS A 14 16.52 10.13 0.31
C LYS A 14 17.62 9.91 1.34
N ILE A 15 17.78 10.81 2.31
CA ILE A 15 18.75 10.63 3.40
C ILE A 15 18.38 9.36 4.19
N PRO A 16 19.30 8.39 4.33
CA PRO A 16 19.05 7.20 5.13
C PRO A 16 18.80 7.56 6.60
N ALA A 17 17.83 6.90 7.22
CA ALA A 17 17.48 7.14 8.62
C ALA A 17 18.67 6.93 9.57
N ALA A 18 19.59 6.01 9.23
CA ALA A 18 20.81 5.76 9.99
C ALA A 18 21.68 7.02 10.15
N PHE A 19 21.81 7.86 9.10
CA PHE A 19 22.58 9.10 9.19
C PHE A 19 21.90 10.13 10.11
N LEU A 20 20.57 10.26 10.02
CA LEU A 20 19.83 11.15 10.91
C LEU A 20 19.97 10.75 12.38
N VAL A 21 19.87 9.45 12.67
CA VAL A 21 20.08 8.91 14.03
C VAL A 21 21.51 9.17 14.50
N ALA A 22 22.51 8.95 13.65
CA ALA A 22 23.90 9.23 13.99
C ALA A 22 24.14 10.71 14.31
N ILE A 23 23.64 11.62 13.47
CA ILE A 23 23.77 13.07 13.68
C ILE A 23 23.07 13.50 14.96
N VAL A 24 21.82 13.07 15.18
CA VAL A 24 21.07 13.39 16.41
C VAL A 24 21.80 12.86 17.64
N THR A 25 22.37 11.65 17.57
CA THR A 25 23.13 11.05 18.68
C THR A 25 24.40 11.84 18.97
N VAL A 26 25.18 12.21 17.95
CA VAL A 26 26.39 13.02 18.12
C VAL A 26 26.06 14.40 18.69
N LEU A 27 25.04 15.08 18.16
CA LEU A 27 24.60 16.38 18.69
C LEU A 27 24.08 16.26 20.13
N ALA A 28 23.35 15.19 20.45
CA ALA A 28 22.90 14.92 21.81
C ALA A 28 24.08 14.69 22.77
N LEU A 29 25.08 13.91 22.36
CA LEU A 29 26.29 13.72 23.16
C LEU A 29 27.01 15.06 23.35
N ILE A 30 27.27 15.82 22.29
CA ILE A 30 27.95 17.12 22.42
C ILE A 30 27.17 18.08 23.33
N LEU A 31 25.83 18.06 23.35
CA LEU A 31 24.99 19.00 24.12
C LEU A 31 24.62 18.55 25.54
N PHE A 32 24.48 17.25 25.79
CA PHE A 32 23.98 16.71 27.06
C PHE A 32 25.00 15.87 27.84
N LEU A 33 26.18 15.60 27.29
CA LEU A 33 27.23 14.88 28.00
C LEU A 33 27.68 15.66 29.26
N PRO A 34 27.82 15.02 30.44
CA PRO A 34 28.31 15.66 31.66
C PRO A 34 29.74 16.18 31.50
N GLU A 35 30.11 17.24 32.25
CA GLU A 35 31.41 17.91 32.07
C GLU A 35 32.63 17.00 32.23
N VAL A 36 32.59 16.07 33.19
CA VAL A 36 33.66 15.09 33.42
C VAL A 36 33.95 14.33 32.14
N TYR A 37 32.91 13.81 31.48
CA TYR A 37 33.05 13.08 30.23
C TYR A 37 33.32 14.00 29.05
N ALA A 38 32.70 15.18 28.98
CA ALA A 38 32.94 16.15 27.90
C ALA A 38 34.41 16.56 27.79
N LYS A 39 35.10 16.73 28.93
CA LYS A 39 36.55 16.97 28.98
C LYS A 39 37.36 15.76 28.51
N THR A 40 36.96 14.53 28.87
CA THR A 40 37.68 13.32 28.44
C THR A 40 37.66 13.09 26.92
N VAL A 41 36.54 13.40 26.26
CA VAL A 41 36.42 13.32 24.79
C VAL A 41 36.71 14.66 24.10
N ALA A 42 37.22 15.66 24.83
CA ALA A 42 37.63 16.98 24.33
C ALA A 42 36.55 17.73 23.51
N VAL A 43 35.28 17.60 23.92
CA VAL A 43 34.13 18.30 23.28
C VAL A 43 33.67 19.53 24.04
N ASP A 44 34.22 19.79 25.23
CA ASP A 44 33.84 20.89 26.12
C ASP A 44 34.12 22.27 25.50
N GLY A 45 35.33 22.51 24.98
CA GLY A 45 35.67 23.78 24.33
C GLY A 45 34.82 24.04 23.08
N PHE A 46 34.57 23.01 22.27
CA PHE A 46 33.72 23.10 21.09
C PHE A 46 32.26 23.43 21.45
N ARG A 47 31.75 22.78 22.49
CA ARG A 47 30.39 23.00 23.00
C ARG A 47 30.20 24.44 23.47
N GLU A 48 31.15 25.02 24.19
CA GLU A 48 31.05 26.40 24.65
C GLU A 48 31.07 27.41 23.49
N GLN A 49 31.99 27.22 22.54
CA GLN A 49 32.14 28.11 21.39
C GLN A 49 30.91 28.10 20.46
N TYR A 50 30.31 26.93 20.23
CA TYR A 50 29.25 26.75 19.22
C TYR A 50 27.86 26.47 19.81
N ARG A 51 27.67 26.61 21.13
CA ARG A 51 26.41 26.27 21.82
C ARG A 51 25.17 26.89 21.17
N LEU A 52 25.29 28.15 20.74
CA LEU A 52 24.21 28.91 20.10
C LEU A 52 23.73 28.27 18.79
N TYR A 53 24.62 27.60 18.04
CA TYR A 53 24.30 26.94 16.78
C TYR A 53 23.92 25.46 16.98
N LEU A 54 24.55 24.78 17.95
CA LEU A 54 24.31 23.37 18.23
C LEU A 54 22.88 23.09 18.70
N GLY A 55 22.30 23.96 19.54
CA GLY A 55 20.93 23.81 20.03
C GLY A 55 19.88 23.77 18.90
N PRO A 56 19.80 24.81 18.04
CA PRO A 56 18.90 24.82 16.90
C PRO A 56 19.15 23.66 15.91
N ALA A 57 20.43 23.32 15.65
CA ALA A 57 20.77 22.19 14.78
C ALA A 57 20.27 20.85 15.35
N PHE A 58 20.40 20.64 16.66
CA PHE A 58 19.87 19.48 17.37
C PHE A 58 18.34 19.41 17.28
N LEU A 59 17.64 20.51 17.58
CA LEU A 59 16.19 20.55 17.52
C LEU A 59 15.67 20.27 16.11
N LEU A 60 16.30 20.84 15.08
CA LEU A 60 15.95 20.60 13.69
C LEU A 60 16.15 19.12 13.35
N THR A 61 17.33 18.56 13.59
CA THR A 61 17.62 17.15 13.26
C THR A 61 16.73 16.18 14.05
N LEU A 62 16.45 16.46 15.32
CA LEU A 62 15.53 15.70 16.15
C LEU A 62 14.10 15.73 15.57
N SER A 63 13.60 16.90 15.16
CA SER A 63 12.26 17.02 14.57
C SER A 63 12.11 16.18 13.30
N PHE A 64 13.14 16.16 12.44
CA PHE A 64 13.18 15.30 11.26
C PHE A 64 13.18 13.82 11.62
N CYS A 65 13.94 13.42 12.65
CA CYS A 65 13.99 12.05 13.13
C CYS A 65 12.61 11.59 13.63
N VAL A 66 11.95 12.40 14.48
CA VAL A 66 10.60 12.13 14.99
C VAL A 66 9.58 12.03 13.85
N ALA A 67 9.61 12.96 12.89
CA ALA A 67 8.71 12.92 11.74
C ALA A 67 8.88 11.63 10.89
N ARG A 68 10.12 11.15 10.73
CA ARG A 68 10.41 9.89 10.02
C ARG A 68 9.87 8.68 10.75
N ILE A 69 10.08 8.61 12.06
CA ILE A 69 9.56 7.55 12.91
C ILE A 69 8.03 7.52 12.84
N TYR A 70 7.38 8.69 12.98
CA TYR A 70 5.93 8.82 12.85
C TYR A 70 5.41 8.34 11.49
N MET A 71 6.02 8.77 10.38
CA MET A 71 5.65 8.34 9.04
C MET A 71 5.81 6.83 8.84
N PHE A 72 6.86 6.23 9.40
CA PHE A 72 7.09 4.79 9.34
C PHE A 72 5.95 4.02 10.01
N PHE A 73 5.61 4.38 11.25
CA PHE A 73 4.51 3.75 11.98
C PHE A 73 3.15 3.97 11.29
N MET A 74 2.88 5.19 10.81
CA MET A 74 1.63 5.49 10.14
C MET A 74 1.49 4.79 8.80
N ARG A 75 2.57 4.59 8.05
CA ARG A 75 2.54 3.79 6.82
C ARG A 75 2.12 2.36 7.11
N SER A 76 2.75 1.71 8.10
CA SER A 76 2.40 0.34 8.49
C SER A 76 0.97 0.24 9.01
N TYR A 77 0.53 1.19 9.83
CA TYR A 77 -0.85 1.25 10.33
C TYR A 77 -1.86 1.41 9.18
N ASN A 78 -1.63 2.35 8.27
CA ASN A 78 -2.51 2.58 7.13
C ASN A 78 -2.55 1.38 6.18
N GLN A 79 -1.42 0.71 5.94
CA GLN A 79 -1.37 -0.52 5.14
C GLN A 79 -2.24 -1.63 5.75
N ARG A 80 -2.14 -1.84 7.06
CA ARG A 80 -3.00 -2.81 7.77
C ARG A 80 -4.48 -2.43 7.71
N LYS A 81 -4.79 -1.14 7.87
CA LYS A 81 -6.17 -0.64 7.77
C LYS A 81 -6.76 -0.85 6.38
N VAL A 82 -5.99 -0.55 5.33
CA VAL A 82 -6.41 -0.76 3.93
C VAL A 82 -6.61 -2.24 3.64
N LEU A 83 -5.69 -3.10 4.09
CA LEU A 83 -5.82 -4.55 3.90
C LEU A 83 -7.03 -5.12 4.63
N LYS A 84 -7.29 -4.66 5.86
CA LYS A 84 -8.50 -5.04 6.60
C LYS A 84 -9.77 -4.62 5.87
N ALA A 85 -9.83 -3.39 5.35
CA ALA A 85 -10.98 -2.92 4.58
C ALA A 85 -11.19 -3.73 3.29
N LYS A 86 -10.11 -4.19 2.65
CA LYS A 86 -10.17 -5.11 1.50
C LYS A 86 -10.73 -6.48 1.87
N TYR A 87 -10.34 -7.04 3.01
CA TYR A 87 -10.92 -8.30 3.48
C TYR A 87 -12.40 -8.15 3.85
N GLU A 88 -12.75 -7.05 4.53
CA GLU A 88 -14.15 -6.75 4.85
C GLU A 88 -15.03 -6.57 3.60
N SER A 89 -14.48 -6.09 2.48
CA SER A 89 -15.24 -5.97 1.24
C SER A 89 -15.57 -7.33 0.61
N LEU A 90 -14.71 -8.34 0.77
CA LEU A 90 -14.99 -9.72 0.34
C LEU A 90 -16.14 -10.36 1.12
N HIS A 91 -16.27 -10.04 2.41
CA HIS A 91 -17.40 -10.50 3.24
C HIS A 91 -18.73 -9.84 2.89
N LYS A 92 -18.71 -8.74 2.11
CA LYS A 92 -19.89 -7.97 1.70
C LYS A 92 -20.21 -8.16 0.21
N LEU A 93 -19.68 -9.20 -0.43
CA LEU A 93 -19.99 -9.52 -1.81
C LEU A 93 -21.46 -9.92 -1.96
N THR A 94 -22.08 -9.46 -3.05
CA THR A 94 -23.42 -9.91 -3.41
C THR A 94 -23.36 -11.38 -3.86
N PRO A 95 -24.48 -12.12 -3.80
CA PRO A 95 -24.56 -13.48 -4.33
C PRO A 95 -24.04 -13.62 -5.77
N GLU A 96 -24.33 -12.64 -6.64
CA GLU A 96 -23.88 -12.61 -8.04
C GLU A 96 -22.37 -12.42 -8.17
N GLU A 97 -21.80 -11.50 -7.38
CA GLU A 97 -20.35 -11.28 -7.35
C GLU A 97 -19.61 -12.54 -6.89
N LYS A 98 -20.16 -13.27 -5.91
CA LYS A 98 -19.59 -14.56 -5.48
C LYS A 98 -19.59 -15.58 -6.61
N GLY A 99 -20.66 -15.67 -7.39
CA GLY A 99 -20.73 -16.55 -8.58
C GLY A 99 -19.67 -16.22 -9.63
N TYR A 100 -19.31 -14.95 -9.77
CA TYR A 100 -18.22 -14.52 -10.67
C TYR A 100 -16.83 -14.87 -10.15
N LEU A 101 -16.66 -14.98 -8.82
CA LEU A 101 -15.38 -15.32 -8.20
C LEU A 101 -15.17 -16.83 -8.05
N LEU A 102 -16.25 -17.61 -8.01
CA LEU A 102 -16.22 -19.06 -7.76
C LEU A 102 -15.30 -19.84 -8.72
N PRO A 103 -15.32 -19.62 -10.06
CA PRO A 103 -14.48 -20.39 -10.98
C PRO A 103 -12.98 -20.13 -10.80
N PHE A 104 -12.57 -18.97 -10.26
CA PHE A 104 -11.16 -18.72 -9.97
C PHE A 104 -10.63 -19.60 -8.83
N ILE A 105 -11.52 -20.04 -7.93
CA ILE A 105 -11.19 -20.79 -6.71
C ILE A 105 -11.49 -22.28 -6.88
N GLU A 106 -12.69 -22.65 -7.34
CA GLU A 106 -13.08 -24.05 -7.49
C GLU A 106 -12.44 -24.69 -8.72
N GLU A 107 -12.47 -24.00 -9.86
CA GLU A 107 -11.92 -24.49 -11.13
C GLU A 107 -10.45 -24.08 -11.34
N GLN A 108 -9.87 -23.33 -10.39
CA GLN A 108 -8.49 -22.85 -10.43
C GLN A 108 -8.17 -22.07 -11.72
N LEU A 109 -9.16 -21.39 -12.28
CA LEU A 109 -8.95 -20.55 -13.46
C LEU A 109 -8.09 -19.34 -13.10
N ASN A 110 -7.13 -19.02 -13.97
CA ASN A 110 -6.34 -17.80 -13.82
C ASN A 110 -7.06 -16.57 -14.38
N SER A 111 -7.80 -16.77 -15.47
CA SER A 111 -8.46 -15.71 -16.23
C SER A 111 -9.88 -16.13 -16.60
N ILE A 112 -10.82 -15.21 -16.46
CA ILE A 112 -12.21 -15.37 -16.92
C ILE A 112 -12.50 -14.26 -17.91
N ASN A 113 -13.01 -14.64 -19.09
CA ASN A 113 -13.35 -13.69 -20.13
C ASN A 113 -14.79 -13.20 -19.98
N VAL A 114 -14.97 -11.88 -19.92
CA VAL A 114 -16.30 -11.24 -19.92
C VAL A 114 -16.29 -9.97 -20.76
N GLY A 115 -17.47 -9.50 -21.16
CA GLY A 115 -17.60 -8.20 -21.82
C GLY A 115 -17.18 -7.04 -20.93
N MET A 116 -16.65 -5.97 -21.52
CA MET A 116 -16.35 -4.72 -20.80
C MET A 116 -17.59 -4.02 -20.24
N ASP A 117 -18.76 -4.35 -20.78
CA ASP A 117 -20.09 -3.93 -20.36
C ASP A 117 -20.66 -4.78 -19.21
N ASP A 118 -19.95 -5.82 -18.76
CA ASP A 118 -20.39 -6.65 -17.64
C ASP A 118 -20.33 -5.87 -16.32
N GLY A 119 -21.51 -5.53 -15.78
CA GLY A 119 -21.65 -4.74 -14.55
C GLY A 119 -21.10 -5.41 -13.29
N VAL A 120 -21.20 -6.75 -13.18
CA VAL A 120 -20.71 -7.49 -12.00
C VAL A 120 -19.18 -7.47 -12.00
N MET A 121 -18.55 -7.81 -13.13
CA MET A 121 -17.09 -7.76 -13.26
C MET A 121 -16.55 -6.34 -13.15
N ALA A 122 -17.26 -5.34 -13.72
CA ALA A 122 -16.89 -3.94 -13.55
C ALA A 122 -16.92 -3.51 -12.07
N GLY A 123 -17.92 -3.96 -11.31
CA GLY A 123 -18.02 -3.76 -9.87
C GLY A 123 -16.87 -4.40 -9.09
N LEU A 124 -16.55 -5.66 -9.39
CA LEU A 124 -15.41 -6.39 -8.81
C LEU A 124 -14.07 -5.69 -9.12
N ARG A 125 -13.89 -5.18 -10.34
CA ARG A 125 -12.72 -4.40 -10.71
C ARG A 125 -12.66 -3.08 -9.95
N ALA A 126 -13.78 -2.37 -9.83
CA ALA A 126 -13.85 -1.10 -9.08
C ALA A 126 -13.54 -1.30 -7.58
N LYS A 127 -13.93 -2.44 -7.00
CA LYS A 127 -13.56 -2.87 -5.64
C LYS A 127 -12.08 -3.28 -5.52
N GLY A 128 -11.35 -3.37 -6.63
CA GLY A 128 -9.96 -3.80 -6.66
C GLY A 128 -9.77 -5.26 -6.30
N ILE A 129 -10.77 -6.10 -6.58
CA ILE A 129 -10.74 -7.56 -6.37
C ILE A 129 -10.25 -8.26 -7.63
N THR A 130 -10.69 -7.81 -8.81
CA THR A 130 -10.22 -8.27 -10.11
C THR A 130 -9.49 -7.18 -10.87
N TYR A 131 -8.74 -7.56 -11.90
CA TYR A 131 -8.13 -6.63 -12.86
C TYR A 131 -8.17 -7.21 -14.27
N CYS A 132 -8.19 -6.34 -15.28
CA CYS A 132 -8.12 -6.75 -16.68
C CYS A 132 -6.67 -7.10 -17.02
N ALA A 133 -6.42 -8.32 -17.47
CA ALA A 133 -5.07 -8.82 -17.71
C ALA A 133 -4.43 -8.23 -18.98
N THR A 134 -5.26 -7.81 -19.93
CA THR A 134 -4.81 -7.25 -21.23
C THR A 134 -5.51 -5.93 -21.51
N SER A 135 -4.91 -5.11 -22.38
CA SER A 135 -5.57 -3.92 -22.95
C SER A 135 -6.37 -4.24 -24.23
N MET A 136 -6.20 -5.44 -24.80
CA MET A 136 -6.89 -5.89 -26.02
C MET A 136 -7.74 -7.13 -25.73
N GLY A 137 -8.97 -7.09 -26.21
CA GLY A 137 -9.94 -8.18 -26.09
C GLY A 137 -10.72 -8.36 -27.40
N SER A 138 -11.53 -9.41 -27.45
CA SER A 138 -12.39 -9.75 -28.58
C SER A 138 -13.81 -9.29 -28.30
N VAL A 139 -14.54 -8.87 -29.34
CA VAL A 139 -15.96 -8.48 -29.19
C VAL A 139 -16.82 -9.70 -28.82
N LEU A 140 -16.44 -10.90 -29.27
CA LEU A 140 -17.18 -12.14 -29.00
C LEU A 140 -16.72 -12.82 -27.72
N ASP A 141 -15.41 -12.90 -27.49
CA ASP A 141 -14.86 -13.60 -26.33
C ASP A 141 -14.80 -12.70 -25.10
N GLY A 142 -14.72 -11.38 -25.29
CA GLY A 142 -14.57 -10.40 -24.23
C GLY A 142 -13.11 -10.13 -23.86
N PHE A 143 -12.91 -9.70 -22.63
CA PHE A 143 -11.61 -9.36 -22.06
C PHE A 143 -11.29 -10.28 -20.88
N PRO A 144 -10.03 -10.73 -20.73
CA PRO A 144 -9.61 -11.58 -19.63
C PRO A 144 -9.47 -10.76 -18.34
N PHE A 145 -10.18 -11.19 -17.30
CA PHE A 145 -10.03 -10.69 -15.94
C PHE A 145 -9.39 -11.72 -15.03
N ASN A 146 -8.50 -11.25 -14.17
CA ASN A 146 -7.81 -12.07 -13.17
C ASN A 146 -8.17 -11.57 -11.77
N LEU A 147 -8.07 -12.47 -10.79
CA LEU A 147 -8.05 -12.09 -9.38
C LEU A 147 -6.77 -11.34 -9.03
N GLN A 148 -6.90 -10.31 -8.21
CA GLN A 148 -5.75 -9.72 -7.53
C GLN A 148 -5.12 -10.75 -6.58
N PRO A 149 -3.78 -10.80 -6.44
CA PRO A 149 -3.11 -11.81 -5.63
C PRO A 149 -3.63 -11.88 -4.18
N TRP A 150 -3.86 -10.70 -3.57
CA TRP A 150 -4.38 -10.60 -2.20
C TRP A 150 -5.78 -11.20 -2.04
N ALA A 151 -6.61 -11.11 -3.08
CA ALA A 151 -7.99 -11.61 -3.07
C ALA A 151 -8.00 -13.13 -3.28
N ARG A 152 -7.18 -13.63 -4.21
CA ARG A 152 -6.97 -15.08 -4.41
C ARG A 152 -6.52 -15.75 -3.11
N GLU A 153 -5.43 -15.28 -2.53
CA GLU A 153 -4.87 -15.85 -1.30
C GLU A 153 -5.90 -15.88 -0.16
N TYR A 154 -6.67 -14.80 0.00
CA TYR A 154 -7.68 -14.72 1.06
C TYR A 154 -8.88 -15.64 0.81
N LEU A 155 -9.36 -15.74 -0.43
CA LEU A 155 -10.49 -16.59 -0.80
C LEU A 155 -10.12 -18.08 -0.75
N GLU A 156 -8.91 -18.46 -1.15
CA GLU A 156 -8.40 -19.83 -1.04
C GLU A 156 -8.32 -20.30 0.42
N GLN A 157 -7.96 -19.38 1.34
CA GLN A 157 -7.95 -19.66 2.78
C GLN A 157 -9.36 -19.63 3.41
N ASN A 158 -10.33 -18.98 2.77
CA ASN A 158 -11.68 -18.78 3.30
C ASN A 158 -12.75 -19.05 2.23
N PRO A 159 -12.82 -20.27 1.67
CA PRO A 159 -13.71 -20.57 0.53
C PRO A 159 -15.19 -20.39 0.87
N THR A 160 -15.56 -20.54 2.14
CA THR A 160 -16.93 -20.37 2.64
C THR A 160 -17.50 -18.96 2.41
N ILE A 161 -16.66 -17.96 2.16
CA ILE A 161 -17.10 -16.61 1.77
C ILE A 161 -17.95 -16.66 0.49
N LEU A 162 -17.65 -17.59 -0.42
CA LEU A 162 -18.34 -17.74 -1.69
C LEU A 162 -19.63 -18.56 -1.59
N ASN A 163 -19.99 -19.05 -0.39
CA ASN A 163 -21.27 -19.74 -0.19
C ASN A 163 -22.46 -18.83 -0.54
N GLY A 164 -23.48 -19.45 -1.14
CA GLY A 164 -24.65 -18.74 -1.66
C GLY A 164 -24.38 -17.98 -2.96
N ALA A 165 -23.30 -18.31 -3.67
CA ALA A 165 -23.03 -17.84 -5.02
C ALA A 165 -24.20 -18.14 -5.95
N ILE A 166 -24.59 -17.16 -6.75
CA ILE A 166 -25.57 -17.31 -7.83
C ILE A 166 -25.01 -16.71 -9.12
N GLY A 167 -25.51 -17.17 -10.26
CA GLY A 167 -25.02 -16.73 -11.56
C GLY A 167 -23.60 -17.21 -11.84
N GLN A 168 -23.15 -16.95 -13.06
CA GLN A 168 -21.81 -17.31 -13.52
C GLN A 168 -21.33 -16.29 -14.57
N PRO A 169 -20.03 -16.04 -14.66
CA PRO A 169 -19.50 -15.14 -15.67
C PRO A 169 -19.70 -15.75 -17.06
N MET A 170 -20.05 -14.89 -18.03
CA MET A 170 -20.28 -15.31 -19.41
C MET A 170 -19.56 -14.37 -20.38
N THR A 171 -19.03 -14.94 -21.45
CA THR A 171 -18.51 -14.16 -22.58
C THR A 171 -19.66 -13.42 -23.29
N PRO A 172 -19.37 -12.33 -24.01
CA PRO A 172 -20.37 -11.65 -24.83
C PRO A 172 -21.14 -12.60 -25.76
N GLN A 173 -20.42 -13.53 -26.40
CA GLN A 173 -21.03 -14.54 -27.27
C GLN A 173 -22.00 -15.46 -26.51
N GLN A 174 -21.62 -15.97 -25.34
CA GLN A 174 -22.49 -16.82 -24.52
C GLN A 174 -23.78 -16.08 -24.10
N LYS A 175 -23.66 -14.80 -23.72
CA LYS A 175 -24.81 -13.96 -23.38
C LYS A 175 -25.77 -13.81 -24.55
N MET A 176 -25.27 -13.61 -25.77
CA MET A 176 -26.11 -13.50 -26.96
C MET A 176 -26.93 -14.78 -27.20
N TYR A 177 -26.34 -15.96 -27.02
CA TYR A 177 -27.07 -17.21 -27.17
C TYR A 177 -28.09 -17.44 -26.06
N SER A 178 -27.78 -17.07 -24.82
CA SER A 178 -28.70 -17.22 -23.69
C SER A 178 -29.98 -16.38 -23.79
N ARG A 179 -29.96 -15.27 -24.53
CA ARG A 179 -31.10 -14.35 -24.70
C ARG A 179 -32.06 -14.74 -25.83
N ARG A 180 -31.71 -15.75 -26.63
CA ARG A 180 -32.50 -16.17 -27.81
C ARG A 180 -33.50 -17.29 -27.52
N TRP A 181 -33.61 -17.70 -26.26
CA TRP A 181 -34.50 -18.74 -25.73
C TRP A 181 -35.17 -18.22 -24.46
#